data_AF-A0A9D7CAR0-F1
#
_entry.id   AF-A0A9D7CAR0-F1
#
_cell.length_a   1.000
_cell.length_b   1.000
_cell.length_c   1.000
_cell.angle_alpha   90.00
_cell.angle_beta   90.00
_cell.angle_gamma   90.00
#
_symmetry.space_group_name_H-M   'P 1'
#
loop_
_entity.id
_entity.type
_entity.pdbx_description
1 polymer ?
#
loop_
_entity_poly.entity_id
_entity_poly.type
_entity_poly.pdbx_seq_one_letter_code
_entity_poly.pdbx_strand_id
1 'polypeptide(L)'
;MNKGISIIIFCLTFCLSTFLFLRYDSKRVEYGWECDFCNKSIPFGLKAKEYNSSYVLLNEDEFELVGIGFRYETTNFKIKDFLAYGYNDTSIVVKCTDSINTIKYLTSYETGYKNKKGNPEISFKDLSNRDLEQIKAKYNWVVFNHEEAQKVTFKRFLSAIGALLSLILIIWRLIKFRRNKATD
;
A
#
# COMPACT_ATOMS: atom_id res chain seq x y z
N MET A 1 38.80 24.57 -0.46
CA MET A 1 38.28 23.50 0.44
C MET A 1 39.24 22.30 0.38
N ASN A 2 39.72 21.83 1.53
CA ASN A 2 40.70 20.74 1.60
C ASN A 2 40.11 19.46 0.96
N LYS A 3 40.87 18.77 0.10
CA LYS A 3 40.37 17.65 -0.74
C LYS A 3 39.74 16.53 0.13
N GLY A 4 40.28 16.30 1.33
CA GLY A 4 39.76 15.33 2.31
C GLY A 4 38.44 15.75 2.97
N ILE A 5 38.32 17.02 3.38
CA ILE A 5 37.10 17.56 4.03
C ILE A 5 35.87 17.33 3.15
N SER A 6 36.04 17.48 1.84
CA SER A 6 34.90 17.43 0.94
C SER A 6 34.50 15.99 0.56
N ILE A 7 35.39 14.99 0.69
CA ILE A 7 35.00 13.57 0.66
C ILE A 7 34.15 13.25 1.89
N ILE A 8 34.57 13.73 3.07
CA ILE A 8 33.83 13.53 4.34
C ILE A 8 32.42 14.09 4.25
N ILE A 9 32.25 15.30 3.71
CA ILE A 9 30.92 15.90 3.50
C ILE A 9 30.03 15.01 2.63
N PHE A 10 30.56 14.46 1.53
CA PHE A 10 29.77 13.58 0.65
C PHE A 10 29.40 12.25 1.31
N CYS A 11 30.30 11.66 2.10
CA CYS A 11 29.99 10.48 2.89
C CYS A 11 28.88 10.76 3.91
N LEU A 12 28.92 11.91 4.58
CA LEU A 12 27.87 12.31 5.52
C LEU A 12 26.52 12.52 4.82
N THR A 13 26.49 13.16 3.64
CA THR A 13 25.25 13.30 2.86
C THR A 13 24.71 11.96 2.38
N PHE A 14 25.59 11.03 2.00
CA PHE A 14 25.20 9.67 1.65
C PHE A 14 24.55 8.98 2.85
N CYS A 15 25.24 8.92 4.00
CA CYS A 15 24.69 8.32 5.21
C CYS A 15 23.34 8.93 5.62
N LEU A 16 23.20 10.25 5.54
CA LEU A 16 21.94 10.95 5.83
C LEU A 16 20.83 10.54 4.85
N SER A 17 21.12 10.49 3.54
CA SER A 17 20.15 10.08 2.52
C SER A 17 19.72 8.62 2.67
N THR A 18 20.63 7.73 3.04
CA THR A 18 20.34 6.32 3.33
C THR A 18 19.53 6.18 4.60
N PHE A 19 19.85 6.93 5.65
CA PHE A 19 19.06 6.95 6.88
C PHE A 19 17.64 7.45 6.65
N LEU A 20 17.48 8.54 5.88
CA LEU A 20 16.16 9.04 5.49
C LEU A 20 15.40 8.01 4.67
N PHE A 21 16.06 7.34 3.71
CA PHE A 21 15.48 6.24 2.96
C PHE A 21 14.98 5.15 3.91
N LEU A 22 15.84 4.61 4.78
CA LEU A 22 15.50 3.57 5.76
C LEU A 22 14.37 3.99 6.71
N ARG A 23 14.26 5.26 7.08
CA ARG A 23 13.18 5.79 7.92
C ARG A 23 11.85 5.92 7.17
N TYR A 24 11.87 6.32 5.91
CA TYR A 24 10.66 6.29 5.07
C TYR A 24 10.24 4.86 4.79
N ASP A 25 11.22 3.99 4.69
CA ASP A 25 11.05 2.58 4.47
C ASP A 25 10.61 1.85 5.75
N SER A 26 10.92 2.33 6.96
CA SER A 26 10.32 1.78 8.18
C SER A 26 8.83 2.13 8.32
N LYS A 27 8.32 3.10 7.56
CA LYS A 27 6.88 3.31 7.36
C LYS A 27 6.25 2.32 6.36
N ARG A 28 7.00 1.30 5.92
CA ARG A 28 6.58 0.17 5.07
C ARG A 28 5.24 -0.44 5.48
N VAL A 29 4.92 -0.39 6.77
CA VAL A 29 3.78 -1.07 7.40
C VAL A 29 2.39 -0.53 6.98
N GLU A 30 2.28 0.70 6.47
CA GLU A 30 0.96 1.19 6.01
C GLU A 30 0.96 1.60 4.53
N TYR A 31 2.13 1.95 3.98
CA TYR A 31 2.24 2.60 2.66
C TYR A 31 3.52 2.22 1.88
N GLY A 32 4.12 1.03 2.14
CA GLY A 32 5.38 0.54 1.56
C GLY A 32 5.28 -0.13 0.18
N TRP A 33 6.41 -0.66 -0.34
CA TRP A 33 6.44 -1.53 -1.54
C TRP A 33 5.84 -2.91 -1.29
N GLU A 34 5.77 -3.30 -0.02
CA GLU A 34 4.94 -4.39 0.45
C GLU A 34 3.77 -3.75 1.19
N CYS A 35 2.58 -4.06 0.72
CA CYS A 35 1.35 -3.65 1.34
C CYS A 35 1.16 -4.53 2.59
N ASP A 36 1.39 -3.98 3.77
CA ASP A 36 1.43 -4.78 5.00
C ASP A 36 0.06 -5.38 5.36
N PHE A 37 -1.02 -4.75 4.89
CA PHE A 37 -2.37 -5.30 4.98
C PHE A 37 -2.66 -6.35 3.89
N CYS A 38 -1.87 -6.43 2.82
CA CYS A 38 -1.98 -7.48 1.82
C CYS A 38 -1.46 -8.84 2.35
N ASN A 39 -0.62 -8.80 3.38
CA ASN A 39 -0.13 -10.00 4.08
C ASN A 39 -0.97 -10.39 5.30
N LYS A 40 -1.99 -9.61 5.66
CA LYS A 40 -2.87 -9.97 6.78
C LYS A 40 -3.79 -11.11 6.38
N SER A 41 -3.95 -12.07 7.29
CA SER A 41 -4.99 -13.08 7.16
C SER A 41 -6.34 -12.41 7.39
N ILE A 42 -7.19 -12.45 6.37
CA ILE A 42 -8.55 -11.93 6.36
C ILE A 42 -9.47 -13.16 6.24
N PRO A 43 -10.66 -13.17 6.86
CA PRO A 43 -11.62 -14.27 6.75
C PRO A 43 -11.92 -14.67 5.30
N PHE A 44 -12.39 -15.90 5.13
CA PHE A 44 -12.69 -16.53 3.82
C PHE A 44 -11.49 -16.71 2.89
N GLY A 45 -10.26 -16.66 3.43
CA GLY A 45 -9.05 -16.79 2.63
C GLY A 45 -8.83 -15.61 1.68
N LEU A 46 -9.46 -14.47 1.94
CA LEU A 46 -9.31 -13.29 1.09
C LEU A 46 -7.94 -12.64 1.27
N LYS A 47 -7.48 -12.00 0.21
CA LYS A 47 -6.25 -11.23 0.18
C LYS A 47 -6.52 -9.86 -0.43
N ALA A 48 -6.08 -8.82 0.26
CA ALA A 48 -6.01 -7.49 -0.33
C ALA A 48 -4.83 -7.40 -1.29
N LYS A 49 -4.97 -6.66 -2.40
CA LYS A 49 -3.89 -6.38 -3.33
C LYS A 49 -4.01 -4.97 -3.90
N GLU A 50 -2.88 -4.33 -4.18
CA GLU A 50 -2.83 -3.05 -4.88
C GLU A 50 -2.52 -3.27 -6.37
N TYR A 51 -3.31 -2.65 -7.25
CA TYR A 51 -3.12 -2.59 -8.69
C TYR A 51 -3.20 -1.14 -9.17
N ASN A 52 -2.12 -0.61 -9.75
CA ASN A 52 -2.08 0.74 -10.34
C ASN A 52 -2.69 1.84 -9.46
N SER A 53 -2.33 1.90 -8.17
CA SER A 53 -2.89 2.83 -7.18
C SER A 53 -4.38 2.63 -6.86
N SER A 54 -4.94 1.47 -7.15
CA SER A 54 -6.28 1.03 -6.72
C SER A 54 -6.16 -0.26 -5.92
N TYR A 55 -7.10 -0.49 -5.01
CA TYR A 55 -7.10 -1.70 -4.18
C TYR A 55 -8.17 -2.67 -4.67
N VAL A 56 -7.94 -3.95 -4.43
CA VAL A 56 -8.88 -5.03 -4.69
C VAL A 56 -8.88 -6.06 -3.56
N LEU A 57 -9.98 -6.81 -3.41
CA LEU A 57 -10.01 -8.05 -2.61
C LEU A 57 -10.12 -9.25 -3.56
N LEU A 58 -9.14 -10.15 -3.46
CA LEU A 58 -9.08 -11.41 -4.20
C LEU A 58 -9.46 -12.56 -3.28
N ASN A 59 -10.10 -13.58 -3.83
CA ASN A 59 -10.21 -14.87 -3.17
C ASN A 59 -8.93 -15.71 -3.34
N GLU A 60 -8.94 -16.92 -2.80
CA GLU A 60 -7.80 -17.84 -2.88
C GLU A 60 -7.46 -18.33 -4.29
N ASP A 61 -8.39 -18.22 -5.23
CA ASP A 61 -8.20 -18.54 -6.65
C ASP A 61 -7.73 -17.32 -7.46
N GLU A 62 -7.30 -16.25 -6.76
CA GLU A 62 -6.90 -14.96 -7.34
C GLU A 62 -8.02 -14.27 -8.13
N PHE A 63 -9.27 -14.68 -7.92
CA PHE A 63 -10.42 -14.05 -8.53
C PHE A 63 -10.83 -12.82 -7.72
N GLU A 64 -11.02 -11.71 -8.41
CA GLU A 64 -11.42 -10.44 -7.81
C GLU A 64 -12.88 -10.49 -7.38
N LEU A 65 -13.12 -10.17 -6.10
CA LEU A 65 -14.46 -10.08 -5.53
C LEU A 65 -14.88 -8.64 -5.28
N VAL A 66 -13.92 -7.74 -5.07
CA VAL A 66 -14.15 -6.32 -4.80
C VAL A 66 -13.07 -5.52 -5.51
N GLY A 67 -13.50 -4.51 -6.27
CA GLY A 67 -12.62 -3.52 -6.87
C GLY A 67 -13.39 -2.56 -7.76
N ILE A 68 -12.66 -1.74 -8.51
CA ILE A 68 -13.26 -0.71 -9.37
C ILE A 68 -14.13 -1.38 -10.45
N GLY A 69 -15.36 -0.91 -10.59
CA GLY A 69 -16.33 -1.40 -11.57
C GLY A 69 -17.20 -2.56 -11.08
N PHE A 70 -16.91 -3.17 -9.93
CA PHE A 70 -17.73 -4.22 -9.35
C PHE A 70 -19.13 -3.71 -8.98
N ARG A 71 -20.12 -4.55 -9.22
CA ARG A 71 -21.51 -4.40 -8.79
C ARG A 71 -22.06 -5.76 -8.40
N TYR A 72 -22.78 -5.81 -7.30
CA TYR A 72 -23.43 -7.02 -6.80
C TYR A 72 -24.91 -6.96 -7.08
N GLU A 73 -25.57 -8.12 -7.22
CA GLU A 73 -27.01 -8.22 -7.46
C GLU A 73 -27.84 -7.50 -6.39
N THR A 74 -27.37 -7.53 -5.15
CA THR A 74 -27.98 -6.89 -3.98
C THR A 74 -27.78 -5.37 -3.94
N THR A 75 -27.02 -4.80 -4.88
CA THR A 75 -26.58 -3.40 -4.87
C THR A 75 -26.93 -2.70 -6.18
N ASN A 76 -27.32 -1.43 -6.11
CA ASN A 76 -27.71 -0.65 -7.28
C ASN A 76 -26.63 0.30 -7.81
N PHE A 77 -25.40 0.20 -7.31
CA PHE A 77 -24.29 1.04 -7.74
C PHE A 77 -23.09 0.21 -8.19
N LYS A 78 -22.21 0.84 -8.95
CA LYS A 78 -20.88 0.30 -9.27
C LYS A 78 -19.86 0.96 -8.35
N ILE A 79 -18.92 0.18 -7.84
CA ILE A 79 -17.79 0.70 -7.08
C ILE A 79 -16.95 1.57 -8.01
N LYS A 80 -16.70 2.81 -7.59
CA LYS A 80 -15.77 3.73 -8.24
C LYS A 80 -14.40 3.65 -7.58
N ASP A 81 -14.33 3.86 -6.27
CA ASP A 81 -13.10 3.77 -5.49
C ASP A 81 -13.29 2.81 -4.31
N PHE A 82 -12.32 1.92 -4.10
CA PHE A 82 -12.24 1.09 -2.89
C PHE A 82 -11.36 1.81 -1.87
N LEU A 83 -11.94 2.26 -0.76
CA LEU A 83 -11.31 3.21 0.17
C LEU A 83 -10.78 2.59 1.46
N ALA A 84 -11.43 1.55 1.96
CA ALA A 84 -11.03 0.88 3.18
C ALA A 84 -11.75 -0.46 3.30
N TYR A 85 -11.21 -1.38 4.09
CA TYR A 85 -12.00 -2.52 4.59
C TYR A 85 -11.81 -2.69 6.09
N GLY A 86 -12.87 -3.15 6.75
CA GLY A 86 -12.85 -3.66 8.10
C GLY A 86 -12.97 -5.17 8.06
N TYR A 87 -12.25 -5.88 8.92
CA TYR A 87 -12.38 -7.34 9.05
C TYR A 87 -12.44 -7.75 10.52
N ASN A 88 -13.12 -8.87 10.77
CA ASN A 88 -13.04 -9.64 12.01
C ASN A 88 -12.85 -11.12 11.64
N ASP A 89 -13.00 -12.04 12.58
CA ASP A 89 -12.75 -13.47 12.33
C ASP A 89 -13.75 -14.12 11.36
N THR A 90 -14.89 -13.48 11.11
CA THR A 90 -16.06 -14.08 10.42
C THR A 90 -16.60 -13.26 9.26
N SER A 91 -16.21 -12.00 9.11
CA SER A 91 -16.81 -11.10 8.13
C SER A 91 -15.91 -9.94 7.75
N ILE A 92 -16.25 -9.33 6.60
CA ILE A 92 -15.57 -8.18 6.03
C ILE A 92 -16.60 -7.11 5.73
N VAL A 93 -16.25 -5.87 6.03
CA VAL A 93 -16.97 -4.68 5.60
C VAL A 93 -16.08 -3.89 4.68
N VAL A 94 -16.59 -3.53 3.51
CA VAL A 94 -15.90 -2.69 2.52
C VAL A 94 -16.48 -1.28 2.60
N LYS A 95 -15.61 -0.28 2.63
CA LYS A 95 -15.92 1.13 2.42
C LYS A 95 -15.48 1.52 1.02
N CYS A 96 -16.40 2.01 0.21
CA CYS A 96 -16.16 2.38 -1.17
C CYS A 96 -16.95 3.64 -1.56
N THR A 97 -16.74 4.13 -2.78
CA THR A 97 -17.55 5.18 -3.39
C THR A 97 -18.36 4.63 -4.57
N ASP A 98 -19.49 5.27 -4.87
CA ASP A 98 -20.20 5.11 -6.13
C ASP A 98 -19.71 6.11 -7.20
N SER A 99 -20.33 6.07 -8.39
CA SER A 99 -19.96 6.93 -9.53
C SER A 99 -20.05 8.43 -9.26
N ILE A 100 -20.86 8.87 -8.28
CA ILE A 100 -21.01 10.28 -7.88
C ILE A 100 -20.26 10.60 -6.59
N ASN A 101 -19.31 9.75 -6.17
CA ASN A 101 -18.48 9.88 -4.97
C ASN A 101 -19.24 9.77 -3.63
N THR A 102 -20.43 9.16 -3.62
CA THR A 102 -21.12 8.90 -2.34
C THR A 102 -20.43 7.74 -1.65
N ILE A 103 -20.10 7.90 -0.36
CA ILE A 103 -19.56 6.82 0.46
C ILE A 103 -20.63 5.74 0.67
N LYS A 104 -20.28 4.50 0.38
CA LYS A 104 -21.08 3.30 0.57
C LYS A 104 -20.33 2.30 1.43
N TYR A 105 -21.10 1.45 2.09
CA TYR A 105 -20.57 0.34 2.87
C TYR A 105 -21.21 -0.96 2.41
N LEU A 106 -20.40 -1.99 2.27
CA LEU A 106 -20.83 -3.32 1.88
C LEU A 106 -20.38 -4.33 2.93
N THR A 107 -21.23 -5.29 3.27
CA THR A 107 -20.85 -6.39 4.17
C THR A 107 -20.80 -7.70 3.41
N SER A 108 -19.82 -8.55 3.72
CA SER A 108 -19.72 -9.90 3.19
C SER A 108 -20.83 -10.80 3.75
N TYR A 109 -21.28 -11.76 2.94
CA TYR A 109 -22.13 -12.87 3.38
C TYR A 109 -21.79 -14.12 2.57
N GLU A 110 -21.96 -15.29 3.18
CA GLU A 110 -21.81 -16.58 2.48
C GLU A 110 -22.99 -16.82 1.54
N THR A 111 -22.72 -17.27 0.31
CA THR A 111 -23.74 -17.54 -0.70
C THR A 111 -24.41 -18.90 -0.51
N GLY A 112 -23.90 -19.73 0.40
CA GLY A 112 -24.31 -21.12 0.61
C GLY A 112 -23.60 -22.13 -0.30
N TYR A 113 -22.79 -21.66 -1.24
CA TYR A 113 -21.96 -22.49 -2.11
C TYR A 113 -20.53 -22.58 -1.58
N LYS A 114 -19.76 -23.54 -2.11
CA LYS A 114 -18.33 -23.69 -1.82
C LYS A 114 -17.53 -23.50 -3.10
N ASN A 115 -16.38 -22.84 -2.98
CA ASN A 115 -15.44 -22.73 -4.09
C ASN A 115 -14.76 -24.08 -4.39
N LYS A 116 -13.94 -24.13 -5.44
CA LYS A 116 -13.23 -25.36 -5.88
C LYS A 116 -12.29 -25.93 -4.82
N LYS A 117 -11.87 -25.12 -3.84
CA LYS A 117 -11.00 -25.51 -2.72
C LYS A 117 -11.79 -25.89 -1.45
N GLY A 118 -13.12 -25.84 -1.49
CA GLY A 118 -14.00 -26.23 -0.39
C GLY A 118 -14.31 -25.12 0.63
N ASN A 119 -13.81 -23.91 0.42
CA ASN A 119 -14.11 -22.75 1.25
C ASN A 119 -15.47 -22.14 0.91
N PRO A 120 -16.16 -21.52 1.88
CA PRO A 120 -17.42 -20.83 1.62
C PRO A 120 -17.24 -19.77 0.52
N GLU A 121 -18.09 -19.81 -0.48
CA GLU A 121 -18.20 -18.73 -1.46
C GLU A 121 -18.93 -17.56 -0.80
N ILE A 122 -18.41 -16.35 -1.04
CA ILE A 122 -18.95 -15.13 -0.45
C ILE A 122 -19.33 -14.11 -1.52
N SER A 123 -20.25 -13.24 -1.16
CA SER A 123 -20.63 -12.06 -1.94
C SER A 123 -20.85 -10.88 -0.99
N PHE A 124 -21.18 -9.72 -1.55
CA PHE A 124 -21.35 -8.48 -0.81
C PHE A 124 -22.74 -7.89 -1.00
N LYS A 125 -23.23 -7.21 0.03
CA LYS A 125 -24.52 -6.49 0.01
C LYS A 125 -24.43 -5.17 0.75
N ASP A 126 -25.36 -4.27 0.44
CA ASP A 126 -25.44 -2.97 1.08
C ASP A 126 -25.54 -3.10 2.61
N LEU A 127 -24.69 -2.33 3.29
CA LEU A 127 -24.71 -2.13 4.72
C LEU A 127 -25.12 -0.68 4.98
N SER A 128 -26.23 -0.48 5.68
CA SER A 128 -26.68 0.87 6.00
C SER A 128 -25.73 1.55 6.99
N ASN A 129 -25.65 2.88 6.96
CA ASN A 129 -24.84 3.62 7.94
C ASN A 129 -25.28 3.33 9.39
N ARG A 130 -26.58 3.14 9.62
CA ARG A 130 -27.10 2.81 10.96
C ARG A 130 -26.58 1.46 11.44
N ASP A 131 -26.56 0.45 10.57
CA ASP A 131 -26.08 -0.88 10.92
C ASP A 131 -24.56 -0.88 11.09
N LEU A 132 -23.84 -0.14 10.25
CA LEU A 132 -22.40 0.07 10.38
C LEU A 132 -22.05 0.62 11.78
N GLU A 133 -22.72 1.67 12.23
CA GLU A 133 -22.43 2.30 13.53
C GLU A 133 -22.55 1.31 14.71
N GLN A 134 -23.43 0.32 14.60
CA GLN A 134 -23.60 -0.72 15.64
C GLN A 134 -22.48 -1.75 15.63
N ILE A 135 -21.85 -2.00 14.48
CA ILE A 135 -20.87 -3.08 14.33
C ILE A 135 -19.43 -2.60 14.15
N LYS A 136 -19.20 -1.34 13.76
CA LYS A 136 -17.88 -0.83 13.35
C LYS A 136 -16.77 -1.05 14.36
N ALA A 137 -17.08 -0.97 15.66
CA ALA A 137 -16.11 -1.15 16.74
C ALA A 137 -15.60 -2.60 16.87
N LYS A 138 -16.31 -3.57 16.27
CA LYS A 138 -15.95 -4.99 16.27
C LYS A 138 -15.04 -5.37 15.09
N TYR A 139 -14.68 -4.43 14.22
CA TYR A 139 -13.86 -4.67 13.05
C TYR A 139 -12.51 -3.97 13.19
N ASN A 140 -11.46 -4.66 12.76
CA ASN A 140 -10.14 -4.07 12.54
C ASN A 140 -10.15 -3.37 11.19
N TRP A 141 -10.03 -2.05 11.19
CA TRP A 141 -10.12 -1.24 9.97
C TRP A 141 -8.75 -1.00 9.34
N VAL A 142 -8.70 -1.13 8.02
CA VAL A 142 -7.57 -0.79 7.16
C VAL A 142 -8.07 0.28 6.20
N VAL A 143 -7.55 1.49 6.35
CA VAL A 143 -7.94 2.65 5.52
C VAL A 143 -6.87 2.93 4.49
N PHE A 144 -7.29 3.04 3.23
CA PHE A 144 -6.41 3.34 2.12
C PHE A 144 -6.33 4.86 1.92
N ASN A 145 -5.29 5.50 2.45
CA ASN A 145 -5.02 6.90 2.17
C ASN A 145 -4.16 7.04 0.90
N HIS A 146 -4.80 7.15 -0.27
CA HIS A 146 -4.11 7.27 -1.56
C HIS A 146 -3.15 8.46 -1.62
N GLU A 147 -3.51 9.62 -1.06
CA GLU A 147 -2.62 10.78 -1.06
C GLU A 147 -1.38 10.56 -0.20
N GLU A 148 -1.55 9.93 0.97
CA GLU A 148 -0.44 9.65 1.87
C GLU A 148 0.47 8.55 1.31
N ALA A 149 -0.11 7.53 0.68
CA ALA A 149 0.61 6.51 -0.07
C ALA A 149 1.48 7.11 -1.19
N GLN A 150 0.93 8.03 -1.98
CA GLN A 150 1.65 8.72 -3.04
C GLN A 150 2.75 9.64 -2.48
N LYS A 151 2.46 10.41 -1.42
CA LYS A 151 3.45 11.29 -0.76
C LYS A 151 4.63 10.48 -0.20
N VAL A 152 4.38 9.34 0.41
CA VAL A 152 5.41 8.43 0.93
C VAL A 152 6.24 7.85 -0.22
N THR A 153 5.59 7.36 -1.28
CA THR A 153 6.25 6.82 -2.47
C THR A 153 7.15 7.86 -3.16
N PHE A 154 6.67 9.09 -3.32
CA PHE A 154 7.44 10.19 -3.90
C PHE A 154 8.65 10.58 -3.04
N LYS A 155 8.49 10.70 -1.72
CA LYS A 155 9.60 10.99 -0.80
C LYS A 155 10.67 9.89 -0.82
N ARG A 156 10.28 8.62 -0.92
CA ARG A 156 11.22 7.50 -1.09
C ARG A 156 12.00 7.61 -2.40
N PHE A 157 11.31 7.90 -3.51
CA PHE A 157 11.94 8.09 -4.83
C PHE A 157 13.00 9.20 -4.78
N LEU A 158 12.67 10.34 -4.20
CA LEU A 158 13.64 11.44 -4.01
C LEU A 158 14.82 11.03 -3.13
N SER A 159 14.58 10.29 -2.04
CA SER A 159 15.64 9.79 -1.16
C SER A 159 16.58 8.81 -1.88
N ALA A 160 16.03 7.93 -2.72
CA ALA A 160 16.81 6.97 -3.53
C ALA A 160 17.67 7.69 -4.58
N ILE A 161 17.11 8.68 -5.28
CA ILE A 161 17.87 9.54 -6.19
C ILE A 161 19.00 10.26 -5.44
N GLY A 162 18.70 10.82 -4.26
CA GLY A 162 19.70 11.50 -3.43
C GLY A 162 20.86 10.59 -3.03
N ALA A 163 20.57 9.34 -2.64
CA ALA A 163 21.58 8.35 -2.31
C ALA A 163 22.43 7.95 -3.52
N LEU A 164 21.80 7.70 -4.67
CA LEU A 164 22.49 7.37 -5.92
C LEU A 164 23.41 8.50 -6.40
N LEU A 165 22.92 9.74 -6.42
CA LEU A 165 23.71 10.91 -6.80
C LEU A 165 24.89 11.12 -5.83
N SER A 166 24.66 10.96 -4.53
CA SER A 166 25.72 11.05 -3.54
C SER A 166 26.81 9.98 -3.76
N LEU A 167 26.41 8.74 -4.06
CA LEU A 167 27.33 7.66 -4.38
C LEU A 167 28.16 7.95 -5.65
N ILE A 168 27.51 8.42 -6.71
CA ILE A 168 28.18 8.80 -7.97
C ILE A 168 29.23 9.88 -7.72
N LEU A 169 28.89 10.91 -6.92
CA LEU A 169 29.81 12.00 -6.58
C LEU A 169 31.01 11.50 -5.75
N ILE A 170 30.78 10.58 -4.81
CA ILE A 170 31.86 9.93 -4.03
C ILE A 170 32.80 9.18 -4.97
N ILE A 171 32.26 8.30 -5.84
CA ILE A 171 33.04 7.48 -6.77
C ILE A 171 33.84 8.37 -7.73
N TRP A 172 33.20 9.36 -8.35
CA TRP A 172 33.85 10.26 -9.30
C TRP A 172 35.04 10.99 -8.67
N ARG A 173 34.89 11.40 -7.41
CA ARG A 173 35.95 12.09 -6.69
C ARG A 173 37.09 11.18 -6.26
N LEU A 174 36.80 9.95 -5.87
CA LEU A 174 37.82 8.94 -5.57
C LEU A 174 38.67 8.64 -6.83
N ILE A 175 38.04 8.53 -8.00
CA ILE A 175 38.73 8.35 -9.28
C ILE A 175 39.62 9.55 -9.59
N LYS A 176 39.11 10.79 -9.46
CA LYS A 176 39.89 12.02 -9.70
C LYS A 176 41.08 12.13 -8.72
N PHE A 177 40.90 11.73 -7.47
CA PHE A 177 41.97 11.75 -6.48
C PHE A 177 43.06 10.72 -6.78
N ARG A 178 42.70 9.52 -7.24
CA ARG A 178 43.66 8.51 -7.72
C ARG A 178 44.45 8.97 -8.94
N ARG A 179 43.79 9.60 -9.93
CA ARG A 179 44.46 10.13 -11.13
C ARG A 179 45.54 11.16 -10.80
N ASN A 180 45.25 12.10 -9.91
CA ASN A 180 46.22 13.13 -9.53
C ASN A 180 47.43 12.57 -8.77
N LYS A 181 47.27 11.48 -8.01
CA LYS A 181 48.38 10.79 -7.34
C LYS A 181 49.28 9.97 -8.28
N ALA A 182 48.80 9.66 -9.48
CA ALA A 182 49.57 8.89 -10.47
C ALA A 182 50.37 9.78 -11.43
N THR A 183 50.21 11.10 -11.34
CA THR A 183 50.87 12.13 -12.16
C THR A 183 51.87 12.98 -11.37
N ASP A 184 52.04 12.71 -10.08
CA ASP A 184 53.12 13.23 -9.21
C ASP A 184 54.16 12.11 -8.99
#